data_AF-A0A845L7K8-F1
#
_entry.id   AF-A0A845L7K8-F1
#
_cell.length_a   1.000
_cell.length_b   1.000
_cell.length_c   1.000
_cell.angle_alpha   90.00
_cell.angle_beta   90.00
_cell.angle_gamma   90.00
#
_symmetry.space_group_name_H-M   'P 1'
#
loop_
_entity.id
_entity.type
_entity.pdbx_description
1 polymer ?
#
loop_
_entity_poly.entity_id
_entity_poly.type
_entity_poly.pdbx_seq_one_letter_code
_entity_poly.pdbx_strand_id
1 'polypeptide(L)'
;MESVCPACNGIARISIPCRRCSALMEDRGRLEDYAQPYSPYDIDDELGEASRAGQYDVASPSMLQGASANESGRRALDTCAHLFVCPQCGSDRRLSIPRRFI
;
A
#
# COMPACT_ATOMS: atom_id res chain seq x y z
N MET A 1 6.12 0.84 20.61
CA MET A 1 5.29 2.05 20.48
C MET A 1 4.76 2.07 19.07
N GLU A 2 3.45 1.94 18.88
CA GLU A 2 2.81 1.88 17.57
C GLU A 2 2.49 3.29 17.06
N SER A 3 2.77 3.54 15.79
CA SER A 3 2.40 4.80 15.12
C SER A 3 1.14 4.56 14.31
N VAL A 4 0.06 5.30 14.57
CA VAL A 4 -1.21 5.13 13.86
C VAL A 4 -1.43 6.25 12.85
N CYS A 5 -2.04 5.93 11.71
CA CYS A 5 -2.50 6.94 10.76
C CYS A 5 -3.81 7.56 11.27
N PRO A 6 -3.88 8.90 11.47
CA PRO A 6 -5.09 9.51 11.99
C PRO A 6 -6.26 9.48 11.00
N ALA A 7 -6.01 9.41 9.68
CA ALA A 7 -7.07 9.29 8.68
C ALA A 7 -7.67 7.88 8.64
N CYS A 8 -6.84 6.83 8.60
CA CYS A 8 -7.33 5.44 8.63
C CYS A 8 -8.11 5.11 9.90
N ASN A 9 -7.68 5.65 11.05
CA ASN A 9 -8.29 5.35 12.35
C ASN A 9 -9.42 6.32 12.72
N GLY A 10 -9.87 7.18 11.79
CA GLY A 10 -10.96 8.12 12.04
C GLY A 10 -10.65 9.22 13.07
N ILE A 11 -9.39 9.38 13.47
CA ILE A 11 -8.93 10.38 14.43
C ILE A 11 -8.92 11.78 13.79
N ALA A 12 -8.63 11.87 12.48
CA ALA A 12 -8.64 13.12 11.74
C ALA A 12 -9.37 12.96 10.40
N ARG A 13 -10.21 13.95 10.07
CA ARG A 13 -10.80 14.09 8.73
C ARG A 13 -9.96 15.05 7.91
N ILE A 14 -9.47 14.61 6.76
CA ILE A 14 -8.67 15.43 5.86
C ILE A 14 -9.55 15.89 4.71
N SER A 15 -9.85 17.19 4.68
CA SER A 15 -10.60 17.82 3.60
C SER A 15 -9.66 18.72 2.81
N ILE A 16 -9.41 18.36 1.56
CA ILE A 16 -8.60 19.17 0.64
C ILE A 16 -9.43 19.61 -0.57
N PRO A 17 -9.29 20.86 -1.03
CA PRO A 17 -9.96 21.31 -2.23
C PRO A 17 -9.27 20.76 -3.49
N CYS A 18 -10.07 20.41 -4.48
CA CYS A 18 -9.61 20.01 -5.79
C CYS A 18 -8.97 21.20 -6.53
N ARG A 19 -7.79 21.00 -7.13
CA ARG A 19 -7.09 22.03 -7.92
C ARG A 19 -7.79 22.36 -9.24
N ARG A 20 -8.66 21.47 -9.75
CA ARG A 20 -9.37 21.66 -11.04
C ARG A 20 -10.72 22.34 -10.89
N CYS A 21 -11.52 21.96 -9.91
CA CYS A 21 -12.90 22.44 -9.77
C CYS A 21 -13.24 22.99 -8.36
N SER A 22 -12.26 23.11 -7.46
CA SER A 22 -12.40 23.60 -6.07
C SER A 22 -13.29 22.80 -5.13
N ALA A 23 -13.99 21.76 -5.60
CA ALA A 23 -14.78 20.86 -4.76
C ALA A 23 -13.91 20.09 -3.75
N LEU A 24 -14.48 19.72 -2.60
CA LEU A 24 -13.80 18.90 -1.60
C LEU A 24 -13.53 17.50 -2.15
N MET A 25 -12.29 17.03 -2.00
CA MET A 25 -11.91 15.67 -2.38
C MET A 25 -12.27 14.68 -1.28
N GLU A 26 -12.56 13.45 -1.68
CA GLU A 26 -12.90 12.34 -0.80
C GLU A 26 -11.68 11.45 -0.57
N ASP A 27 -11.45 11.03 0.67
CA ASP A 27 -10.43 10.04 1.02
C ASP A 27 -10.89 8.65 0.58
N ARG A 28 -10.12 8.02 -0.31
CA ARG A 28 -10.35 6.66 -0.82
C ARG A 28 -9.51 5.62 -0.08
N GLY A 29 -8.85 5.98 1.01
CA GLY A 29 -8.04 5.07 1.80
C GLY A 29 -6.58 5.01 1.34
N ARG A 30 -5.87 3.98 1.80
CA ARG A 30 -4.44 3.82 1.52
C ARG A 30 -4.23 3.46 0.06
N LEU A 31 -3.21 4.05 -0.55
CA LEU A 31 -2.85 3.76 -1.94
C LEU A 31 -2.44 2.28 -2.13
N GLU A 32 -1.81 1.69 -1.12
CA GLU A 32 -1.35 0.30 -1.12
C GLU A 32 -2.51 -0.70 -1.26
N ASP A 33 -3.68 -0.38 -0.71
CA ASP A 33 -4.88 -1.23 -0.79
C ASP A 33 -5.38 -1.39 -2.24
N TYR A 34 -5.00 -0.47 -3.15
CA TYR A 34 -5.32 -0.53 -4.59
C TYR A 34 -4.21 -1.17 -5.45
N ALA A 35 -3.01 -1.36 -4.88
CA ALA A 35 -1.85 -1.83 -5.63
C ALA A 35 -1.77 -3.36 -5.70
N GLN A 36 -2.52 -4.06 -4.85
CA GLN A 36 -2.52 -5.53 -4.80
C GLN A 36 -3.76 -6.07 -5.51
N PRO A 37 -3.64 -7.07 -6.40
CA PRO A 37 -4.80 -7.80 -6.89
C PRO A 37 -5.48 -8.45 -5.67
N TYR A 38 -6.74 -8.11 -5.42
CA TYR A 38 -7.52 -8.76 -4.37
C TYR A 38 -7.75 -10.20 -4.79
N SER A 39 -6.98 -11.13 -4.23
CA SER A 39 -7.14 -12.55 -4.46
C SER A 39 -7.59 -13.25 -3.18
N PRO A 40 -8.90 -13.31 -2.94
CA PRO A 40 -9.47 -13.89 -1.72
C PRO A 40 -9.29 -15.42 -1.62
N TYR A 41 -8.73 -16.08 -2.63
CA TYR A 41 -8.49 -17.53 -2.65
C TYR A 41 -7.02 -17.92 -2.84
N ASP A 42 -6.07 -16.99 -2.74
CA ASP A 42 -4.63 -17.31 -2.74
C ASP A 42 -4.12 -17.70 -1.33
N ILE A 43 -4.96 -18.32 -0.48
CA ILE A 43 -4.56 -18.80 0.87
C ILE A 43 -4.78 -20.28 1.13
N ASP A 44 -5.25 -21.04 0.16
CA ASP A 44 -5.32 -22.49 0.32
C ASP A 44 -4.25 -23.14 -0.57
N ASP A 45 -3.39 -23.88 0.12
CA ASP A 45 -2.33 -24.74 -0.37
C ASP A 45 -1.02 -24.05 -0.79
N GLU A 46 -0.06 -24.14 0.15
CA GLU A 46 1.25 -24.75 -0.11
C GLU A 46 1.48 -25.14 -1.59
N LEU A 47 2.56 -24.60 -2.19
CA LEU A 47 2.98 -24.65 -3.62
C LEU A 47 2.71 -23.31 -4.32
N GLY A 48 3.53 -22.28 -4.15
CA GLY A 48 4.86 -22.23 -4.74
C GLY A 48 4.75 -22.07 -6.26
N GLU A 49 4.95 -20.85 -6.78
CA GLU A 49 5.66 -20.52 -8.03
C GLU A 49 5.27 -19.12 -8.53
N ALA A 50 6.17 -18.16 -8.28
CA ALA A 50 6.23 -16.96 -9.09
C ALA A 50 6.54 -17.37 -10.54
N SER A 51 5.84 -16.72 -11.48
CA SER A 51 6.25 -16.55 -12.86
C SER A 51 6.38 -17.82 -13.73
N ARG A 52 5.27 -18.05 -14.44
CA ARG A 52 5.25 -18.39 -15.87
C ARG A 52 5.63 -19.82 -16.22
N ALA A 53 4.59 -20.66 -16.08
CA ALA A 53 4.36 -21.81 -16.90
C ALA A 53 3.02 -21.65 -17.67
N GLY A 54 2.89 -21.70 -18.98
CA GLY A 54 3.92 -21.83 -20.00
C GLY A 54 5.01 -22.85 -19.68
N GLN A 55 4.61 -24.02 -19.16
CA GLN A 55 5.40 -25.19 -18.72
C GLN A 55 6.03 -25.18 -17.32
N TYR A 56 5.46 -26.04 -16.46
CA TYR A 56 5.94 -26.50 -15.15
C TYR A 56 7.13 -27.44 -15.39
N ASP A 57 8.24 -27.25 -14.68
CA ASP A 57 9.36 -28.20 -14.68
C ASP A 57 9.89 -28.37 -13.26
N VAL A 58 9.76 -29.59 -12.74
CA VAL A 58 10.16 -30.03 -11.40
C VAL A 58 11.69 -30.15 -11.28
N ALA A 59 12.27 -29.50 -10.26
CA ALA A 59 13.28 -30.07 -9.34
C ALA A 59 14.11 -28.98 -8.63
N SER A 60 13.87 -28.81 -7.33
CA SER A 60 14.89 -28.36 -6.35
C SER A 60 16.15 -29.25 -6.47
N PRO A 61 17.40 -28.76 -6.31
CA PRO A 61 17.80 -28.24 -4.99
C PRO A 61 18.98 -27.24 -4.93
N SER A 62 19.17 -26.77 -3.70
CA SER A 62 20.44 -26.41 -3.04
C SER A 62 20.83 -24.94 -2.94
N MET A 63 20.49 -24.38 -1.77
CA MET A 63 21.41 -23.81 -0.78
C MET A 63 22.33 -22.64 -1.19
N LEU A 64 22.26 -21.61 -0.33
CA LEU A 64 23.27 -20.58 -0.04
C LEU A 64 23.28 -19.39 -1.03
N GLN A 65 22.79 -18.23 -0.59
CA GLN A 65 23.58 -17.27 0.18
C GLN A 65 22.67 -16.12 0.63
N GLY A 66 22.68 -15.82 1.93
CA GLY A 66 22.19 -14.53 2.41
C GLY A 66 23.04 -13.42 1.79
N ALA A 67 22.39 -12.47 1.14
CA ALA A 67 23.02 -11.25 0.65
C ALA A 67 22.23 -10.05 1.15
N SER A 68 22.69 -9.58 2.31
CA SER A 68 22.65 -8.20 2.77
C SER A 68 21.32 -7.46 2.60
N ALA A 69 20.52 -7.56 3.67
CA ALA A 69 19.85 -6.38 4.20
C ALA A 69 20.85 -5.21 4.16
N ASN A 70 20.65 -4.29 3.23
CA ASN A 70 21.27 -2.99 3.30
C ASN A 70 20.63 -2.28 4.50
N GLU A 71 21.41 -2.33 5.57
CA GLU A 71 21.20 -1.75 6.88
C GLU A 71 21.10 -0.22 6.78
N SER A 72 19.92 0.25 6.37
CA SER A 72 19.42 1.61 6.59
C SER A 72 17.92 1.58 6.92
N GLY A 73 17.49 0.46 7.52
CA GLY A 73 16.13 0.23 7.97
C GLY A 73 15.78 1.12 9.15
N ARG A 74 14.97 2.16 8.88
CA ARG A 74 13.83 2.67 9.69
C ARG A 74 13.57 4.16 9.43
N ARG A 75 12.97 4.51 8.29
CA ARG A 75 12.46 5.90 8.07
C ARG A 75 11.44 6.07 6.93
N ALA A 76 10.72 5.01 6.59
CA ALA A 76 9.64 5.03 5.58
C ALA A 76 8.29 4.51 6.10
N LEU A 77 8.20 4.14 7.39
CA LEU A 77 6.98 3.58 8.00
C LEU A 77 6.13 4.63 8.73
N ASP A 78 6.61 5.87 8.84
CA ASP A 78 5.97 6.95 9.59
C ASP A 78 5.02 7.80 8.74
N THR A 79 4.85 7.50 7.45
CA THR A 79 3.86 8.16 6.60
C THR A 79 2.92 7.14 5.96
N CYS A 80 1.66 7.53 5.81
CA CYS A 80 0.59 6.75 5.22
C CYS A 80 0.16 7.43 3.93
N ALA A 81 0.36 6.79 2.78
CA ALA A 81 -0.02 7.36 1.49
C ALA A 81 -1.52 7.13 1.24
N HIS A 82 -2.28 8.21 1.13
CA HIS A 82 -3.71 8.19 0.85
C HIS A 82 -4.04 8.71 -0.54
N LEU A 83 -5.04 8.08 -1.15
CA LEU A 83 -5.60 8.49 -2.43
C LEU A 83 -6.84 9.36 -2.18
N PHE A 84 -6.80 10.61 -2.63
CA PHE A 84 -7.94 11.50 -2.61
C PHE A 84 -8.51 11.62 -4.02
N VAL A 85 -9.82 11.49 -4.18
CA VAL A 85 -10.49 11.59 -5.49
C VAL A 85 -11.54 12.69 -5.43
N CYS A 86 -11.57 13.55 -6.44
CA CYS A 86 -12.60 14.56 -6.55
C CYS A 86 -13.89 13.94 -7.14
N PRO A 87 -15.03 13.99 -6.42
CA PRO A 87 -16.29 13.43 -6.93
C PRO A 87 -16.88 14.22 -8.10
N GLN A 88 -16.43 15.46 -8.33
CA GLN A 88 -16.99 16.34 -9.36
C GLN A 88 -16.27 16.24 -10.71
N CYS A 89 -14.94 16.07 -10.72
CA CYS A 89 -14.15 16.04 -11.97
C CYS A 89 -13.31 14.78 -12.15
N GLY A 90 -13.33 13.86 -11.17
CA GLY A 90 -12.58 12.60 -11.22
C GLY A 90 -11.07 12.73 -11.05
N SER A 91 -10.52 13.92 -10.80
CA SER A 91 -9.08 14.06 -10.57
C SER A 91 -8.66 13.40 -9.26
N ASP A 92 -7.59 12.63 -9.29
CA ASP A 92 -6.97 12.06 -8.11
C ASP A 92 -5.80 12.90 -7.59
N ARG A 93 -5.49 12.74 -6.30
CA ARG A 93 -4.33 13.34 -5.65
C ARG A 93 -3.84 12.42 -4.54
N ARG A 94 -2.54 12.17 -4.52
CA ARG A 94 -1.89 11.36 -3.50
C ARG A 94 -1.33 12.24 -2.40
N LEU A 95 -1.64 11.95 -1.15
CA LEU A 95 -1.13 12.68 0.02
C LEU A 95 -0.44 11.73 0.99
N SER A 96 0.74 12.12 1.47
CA SER A 96 1.44 11.41 2.54
C SER A 96 1.03 11.99 3.89
N ILE A 97 0.36 11.19 4.72
CA ILE A 97 -0.14 11.59 6.03
C ILE A 97 0.83 11.06 7.10
N PRO A 98 1.42 11.92 7.95
CA PRO A 98 2.29 11.45 9.02
C PRO A 98 1.49 10.65 10.05
N ARG A 99 2.02 9.49 10.42
CA ARG A 99 1.52 8.67 11.53
C ARG A 99 1.90 9.33 12.84
N ARG A 100 0.99 9.34 13.80
CA ARG A 100 1.20 9.90 15.13
C ARG A 100 1.30 8.77 16.15
N PHE A 101 2.17 8.94 17.13
CA PHE A 101 2.16 8.11 18.33
C PHE A 101 1.00 8.58 19.21
N ILE A 102 0.21 7.62 19.68
CA ILE A 102 -0.87 7.80 20.67
C ILE A 102 -0.63 6.89 21.85
#